data_AF-A0A2D9CBF1-F1
#
_entry.id   AF-A0A2D9CBF1-F1
#
_cell.length_a   1.000
_cell.length_b   1.000
_cell.length_c   1.000
_cell.angle_alpha   90.00
_cell.angle_beta   90.00
_cell.angle_gamma   90.00
#
_symmetry.space_group_name_H-M   'P 1'
#
loop_
_entity.id
_entity.type
_entity.pdbx_description
1 polymer ?
#
loop_
_entity_poly.entity_id
_entity_poly.type
_entity_poly.pdbx_seq_one_letter_code
_entity_poly.pdbx_strand_id
1 'polypeptide(L)'
;MEGFIDRYGMPVFNNPSSPVLGIDGEMIHQGAIDYWQNEVDSLSNDPDALNEFYRQFPRTESHAFRDESKQSLFNLTKIYQQIDYNDSLIMGQNITQGSFSWHNGIKDTKVIWTPDKRGRFFVSWLPEMSLQNKVTIKNGRKYPGNEHIGSFGCDSYDISGVVVGKGSNGSLHGMTKFNMDNAPSNEFFLEYIARPQTAEIFFEEVLMACVFYGMPILCENNKPRLLYHFKNRGYRGFSTNRPDKTFNKLSKTEKELGGIPNSSEDVKQSHASAIESYIEKHVGLDLVQNYRDSDEMGVMYFQRTLEDWAKFDINNRTKFDASISSGLAIMANQKHLYTPAKEKSKISINFARYNNKNSVSQLLNK
;
A
#
# COMPACT_ATOMS: atom_id res chain seq x y z
N MET A 1 -8.95 -29.52 -21.68
CA MET A 1 -8.49 -29.12 -23.02
C MET A 1 -7.91 -30.34 -23.70
N GLU A 2 -8.63 -30.88 -24.68
CA GLU A 2 -8.21 -32.03 -25.50
C GLU A 2 -8.43 -31.65 -26.98
N GLY A 3 -7.78 -32.33 -27.92
CA GLY A 3 -8.00 -32.12 -29.36
C GLY A 3 -7.06 -31.14 -30.08
N PHE A 4 -5.94 -30.73 -29.45
CA PHE A 4 -4.96 -29.79 -30.05
C PHE A 4 -3.63 -30.47 -30.43
N ILE A 5 -3.65 -31.78 -30.67
CA ILE A 5 -2.46 -32.56 -31.02
C ILE A 5 -2.66 -33.14 -32.42
N ASP A 6 -1.75 -32.83 -33.33
CA ASP A 6 -1.81 -33.35 -34.69
C ASP A 6 -1.54 -34.87 -34.73
N ARG A 7 -1.77 -35.47 -35.89
CA ARG A 7 -1.51 -36.90 -36.13
C ARG A 7 -0.07 -37.36 -35.89
N TYR A 8 0.89 -36.44 -35.77
CA TYR A 8 2.31 -36.71 -35.53
C TYR A 8 2.70 -36.49 -34.06
N GLY A 9 1.75 -36.14 -33.19
CA GLY A 9 2.01 -35.87 -31.77
C GLY A 9 2.50 -34.46 -31.50
N MET A 10 2.44 -33.55 -32.49
CA MET A 10 2.86 -32.16 -32.33
C MET A 10 1.69 -31.29 -31.83
N PRO A 11 1.89 -30.44 -30.82
CA PRO A 11 0.87 -29.53 -30.35
C PRO A 11 0.59 -28.41 -31.38
N VAL A 12 -0.69 -28.16 -31.66
CA VAL A 12 -1.16 -27.06 -32.49
C VAL A 12 -1.45 -25.85 -31.58
N PHE A 13 -0.48 -24.95 -31.48
CA PHE A 13 -0.58 -23.80 -30.57
C PHE A 13 -1.51 -22.70 -31.07
N ASN A 14 -1.33 -22.26 -32.31
CA ASN A 14 -2.12 -21.20 -32.95
C ASN A 14 -2.98 -21.77 -34.08
N ASN A 15 -4.00 -21.03 -34.48
CA ASN A 15 -4.91 -21.34 -35.57
C ASN A 15 -4.10 -21.66 -36.83
N PRO A 16 -4.21 -22.88 -37.37
CA PRO A 16 -3.46 -23.24 -38.56
C PRO A 16 -4.05 -22.55 -39.79
N SER A 17 -3.21 -22.18 -40.76
CA SER A 17 -3.66 -21.55 -42.02
C SER A 17 -4.58 -22.45 -42.84
N SER A 18 -4.46 -23.76 -42.66
CA SER A 18 -5.32 -24.79 -43.23
C SER A 18 -5.59 -25.84 -42.16
N PRO A 19 -6.81 -26.40 -42.06
CA PRO A 19 -7.14 -27.39 -41.04
C PRO A 19 -6.16 -28.57 -41.02
N VAL A 20 -5.74 -29.00 -39.83
CA VAL A 20 -4.74 -30.07 -39.64
C VAL A 20 -5.42 -31.31 -39.09
N LEU A 21 -5.08 -32.50 -39.57
CA LEU A 21 -5.66 -33.75 -39.04
C LEU A 21 -5.10 -34.06 -37.64
N GLY A 22 -6.00 -34.17 -36.66
CA GLY A 22 -5.73 -34.54 -35.28
C GLY A 22 -5.45 -36.03 -35.09
N ILE A 23 -4.92 -36.38 -33.93
CA ILE A 23 -4.61 -37.77 -33.55
C ILE A 23 -5.87 -38.64 -33.37
N ASP A 24 -7.00 -38.02 -33.09
CA ASP A 24 -8.34 -38.61 -33.00
C ASP A 24 -9.01 -38.80 -34.37
N GLY A 25 -8.40 -38.32 -35.45
CA GLY A 25 -8.93 -38.37 -36.81
C GLY A 25 -9.86 -37.21 -37.18
N GLU A 26 -10.06 -36.24 -36.28
CA GLU A 26 -10.84 -35.03 -36.53
C GLU A 26 -9.97 -33.90 -37.10
N MET A 27 -10.56 -32.94 -37.79
CA MET A 27 -9.83 -31.80 -38.32
C MET A 27 -9.73 -30.68 -37.27
N ILE A 28 -8.51 -30.26 -36.95
CA ILE A 28 -8.19 -29.16 -36.04
C ILE A 28 -8.26 -27.84 -36.81
N HIS A 29 -9.25 -27.01 -36.48
CA HIS A 29 -9.46 -25.67 -37.05
C HIS A 29 -8.93 -24.54 -36.18
N GLN A 30 -8.78 -24.79 -34.88
CA GLN A 30 -8.41 -23.78 -33.88
C GLN A 30 -7.23 -24.28 -33.04
N GLY A 31 -6.26 -23.41 -32.77
CA GLY A 31 -5.11 -23.72 -31.93
C GLY A 31 -5.44 -23.63 -30.44
N ALA A 32 -4.64 -24.29 -29.60
CA ALA A 32 -4.86 -24.32 -28.14
C ALA A 32 -4.81 -22.92 -27.50
N ILE A 33 -3.88 -22.06 -27.94
CA ILE A 33 -3.71 -20.70 -27.41
C ILE A 33 -4.89 -19.82 -27.83
N ASP A 34 -5.29 -19.89 -29.09
CA ASP A 34 -6.41 -19.10 -29.62
C ASP A 34 -7.75 -19.56 -29.07
N TYR A 35 -7.92 -20.86 -28.83
CA TYR A 35 -9.07 -21.39 -28.11
C TYR A 35 -9.15 -20.82 -26.69
N TRP A 36 -8.06 -20.92 -25.95
CA TRP A 36 -7.99 -20.40 -24.59
C TRP A 36 -8.24 -18.89 -24.54
N GLN A 37 -7.69 -18.12 -25.49
CA GLN A 37 -7.91 -16.67 -25.55
C GLN A 37 -9.38 -16.34 -25.86
N ASN A 38 -10.01 -17.07 -26.77
CA ASN A 38 -11.42 -16.85 -27.09
C ASN A 38 -12.35 -17.18 -25.91
N GLU A 39 -12.04 -18.21 -25.13
CA GLU A 39 -12.78 -18.53 -23.90
C GLU A 39 -12.63 -17.40 -22.87
N VAL A 40 -11.41 -16.92 -22.65
CA VAL A 40 -11.14 -15.76 -21.77
C VAL A 40 -11.91 -14.52 -22.22
N ASP A 41 -11.89 -14.20 -23.52
CA ASP A 41 -12.58 -13.04 -24.08
C ASP A 41 -14.11 -13.19 -23.95
N SER A 42 -14.64 -14.41 -24.02
CA SER A 42 -16.07 -14.68 -23.82
C SER A 42 -16.52 -14.50 -22.38
N LEU A 43 -15.62 -14.74 -21.42
CA LEU A 43 -15.88 -14.64 -19.98
C LEU A 43 -15.53 -13.26 -19.41
N SER A 44 -15.12 -12.30 -20.25
CA SER A 44 -14.68 -10.97 -19.81
C SER A 44 -15.73 -10.22 -18.97
N ASN A 45 -17.02 -10.51 -19.21
CA ASN A 45 -18.15 -9.88 -18.52
C ASN A 45 -18.62 -10.63 -17.26
N ASP A 46 -18.07 -11.81 -16.99
CA ASP A 46 -18.36 -12.61 -15.78
C ASP A 46 -17.04 -12.88 -15.04
N PRO A 47 -16.65 -11.97 -14.12
CA PRO A 47 -15.36 -12.09 -13.43
C PRO A 47 -15.23 -13.34 -12.57
N ASP A 48 -16.33 -13.89 -12.04
CA ASP A 48 -16.31 -15.09 -11.22
C ASP A 48 -16.05 -16.33 -12.09
N ALA A 49 -16.77 -16.44 -13.22
CA ALA A 49 -16.55 -17.51 -14.19
C ALA A 49 -15.15 -17.44 -14.82
N LEU A 50 -14.67 -16.23 -15.12
CA LEU A 50 -13.32 -16.01 -15.65
C LEU A 50 -12.24 -16.44 -14.64
N ASN A 51 -12.43 -16.13 -13.36
CA ASN A 51 -11.49 -16.52 -12.32
C ASN A 51 -11.43 -18.05 -12.17
N GLU A 52 -12.58 -18.72 -12.22
CA GLU A 52 -12.65 -20.18 -12.20
C GLU A 52 -11.99 -20.80 -13.44
N PHE A 53 -12.19 -20.22 -14.62
CA PHE A 53 -11.53 -20.66 -15.85
C PHE A 53 -10.01 -20.59 -15.74
N TYR A 54 -9.46 -19.50 -15.19
CA TYR A 54 -8.03 -19.36 -14.97
C TYR A 54 -7.45 -20.37 -13.98
N ARG A 55 -8.23 -20.80 -12.97
CA ARG A 55 -7.82 -21.86 -12.04
C ARG A 55 -7.77 -23.23 -12.72
N GLN A 56 -8.75 -23.53 -13.56
CA GLN A 56 -8.83 -24.81 -14.28
C GLN A 56 -7.80 -24.90 -15.40
N PHE A 57 -7.55 -23.78 -16.09
CA PHE A 57 -6.66 -23.69 -17.25
C PHE A 57 -5.63 -22.55 -17.06
N PRO A 58 -4.67 -22.69 -16.13
CA PRO A 58 -3.70 -21.66 -15.84
C PRO A 58 -2.68 -21.49 -16.99
N ARG A 59 -2.38 -20.23 -17.33
CA ARG A 59 -1.38 -19.85 -18.36
C ARG A 59 -0.11 -19.27 -17.76
N THR A 60 -0.23 -18.61 -16.62
CA THR A 60 0.87 -18.04 -15.84
C THR A 60 0.98 -18.75 -14.51
N GLU A 61 2.11 -18.57 -13.83
CA GLU A 61 2.30 -19.03 -12.45
C GLU A 61 1.26 -18.38 -11.51
N SER A 62 0.95 -17.09 -11.73
CA SER A 62 -0.07 -16.37 -10.97
C SER A 62 -1.46 -17.01 -11.09
N HIS A 63 -1.85 -17.52 -12.27
CA HIS A 63 -3.11 -18.24 -12.46
C HIS A 63 -3.15 -19.55 -11.67
N ALA A 64 -2.03 -20.30 -11.64
CA ALA A 64 -1.95 -21.58 -10.94
C ALA A 64 -2.07 -21.46 -9.42
N PHE A 65 -1.71 -20.30 -8.86
CA PHE A 65 -1.78 -20.03 -7.42
C PHE A 65 -2.99 -19.19 -7.00
N ARG A 66 -3.99 -19.02 -7.87
CA ARG A 66 -5.26 -18.39 -7.50
C ARG A 66 -6.01 -19.26 -6.53
N ASP A 67 -6.38 -18.68 -5.40
CA ASP A 67 -7.15 -19.36 -4.36
C ASP A 67 -8.60 -18.87 -4.39
N GLU A 68 -9.52 -19.81 -4.12
CA GLU A 68 -10.98 -19.55 -4.01
C GLU A 68 -11.33 -19.00 -2.62
N SER A 69 -10.32 -18.70 -1.79
CA SER A 69 -10.47 -18.66 -0.35
C SER A 69 -11.66 -17.78 0.07
N LYS A 70 -12.73 -18.43 0.53
CA LYS A 70 -13.90 -17.81 1.21
C LYS A 70 -13.51 -17.08 2.50
N GLN A 71 -12.22 -17.05 2.83
CA GLN A 71 -11.64 -16.45 4.01
C GLN A 71 -10.95 -15.11 3.71
N SER A 72 -10.69 -14.77 2.44
CA SER A 72 -10.09 -13.48 2.11
C SER A 72 -11.09 -12.37 2.42
N LEU A 73 -10.64 -11.39 3.17
CA LEU A 73 -11.47 -10.25 3.58
C LEU A 73 -11.71 -9.27 2.42
N PHE A 74 -10.86 -9.30 1.40
CA PHE A 74 -10.84 -8.28 0.35
C PHE A 74 -11.44 -8.76 -0.97
N ASN A 75 -11.76 -7.81 -1.85
CA ASN A 75 -12.27 -8.06 -3.18
C ASN A 75 -11.22 -8.72 -4.08
N LEU A 76 -11.21 -10.05 -4.10
CA LEU A 76 -10.28 -10.88 -4.87
C LEU A 76 -10.35 -10.59 -6.37
N THR A 77 -11.54 -10.31 -6.90
CA THR A 77 -11.76 -10.02 -8.32
C THR A 77 -10.94 -8.81 -8.76
N LYS A 78 -11.03 -7.69 -8.04
CA LYS A 78 -10.24 -6.48 -8.33
C LYS A 78 -8.74 -6.73 -8.21
N ILE A 79 -8.32 -7.48 -7.18
CA ILE A 79 -6.91 -7.82 -6.98
C ILE A 79 -6.36 -8.64 -8.14
N TYR A 80 -7.06 -9.71 -8.55
CA TYR A 80 -6.61 -10.57 -9.64
C TYR A 80 -6.63 -9.86 -10.99
N GLN A 81 -7.65 -9.03 -11.27
CA GLN A 81 -7.66 -8.16 -12.45
C GLN A 81 -6.42 -7.27 -12.51
N GLN A 82 -6.02 -6.68 -11.38
CA GLN A 82 -4.82 -5.86 -11.32
C GLN A 82 -3.54 -6.69 -11.52
N ILE A 83 -3.47 -7.90 -10.96
CA ILE A 83 -2.34 -8.81 -11.15
C ILE A 83 -2.19 -9.17 -12.64
N ASP A 84 -3.30 -9.55 -13.29
CA ASP A 84 -3.31 -9.91 -14.71
C ASP A 84 -2.89 -8.73 -15.59
N TYR A 85 -3.39 -7.53 -15.26
CA TYR A 85 -2.98 -6.31 -15.92
C TYR A 85 -1.47 -6.06 -15.75
N ASN A 86 -0.94 -6.21 -14.55
CA ASN A 86 0.49 -6.05 -14.29
C ASN A 86 1.36 -7.09 -15.03
N ASP A 87 0.88 -8.33 -15.15
CA ASP A 87 1.54 -9.40 -15.91
C ASP A 87 1.55 -9.10 -17.42
N SER A 88 0.54 -8.38 -17.93
CA SER A 88 0.51 -7.89 -19.32
C SER A 88 1.43 -6.69 -19.58
N LEU A 89 1.76 -5.93 -18.54
CA LEU A 89 2.66 -4.78 -18.63
C LEU A 89 4.12 -5.23 -18.65
N ILE A 90 4.96 -4.52 -19.41
CA ILE A 90 6.41 -4.68 -19.32
C ILE A 90 6.86 -4.06 -17.99
N MET A 91 6.88 -4.83 -16.91
CA MET A 91 7.15 -4.37 -15.54
C MET A 91 8.41 -3.49 -15.41
N GLY A 92 9.44 -3.76 -16.23
CA GLY A 92 10.69 -2.99 -16.24
C GLY A 92 10.56 -1.53 -16.72
N GLN A 93 9.44 -1.14 -17.32
CA GLN A 93 9.16 0.27 -17.68
C GLN A 93 8.59 1.07 -16.51
N ASN A 94 7.88 0.43 -15.58
CA ASN A 94 7.09 1.12 -14.56
C ASN A 94 7.68 1.00 -13.15
N ILE A 95 8.58 0.04 -12.90
CA ILE A 95 9.23 -0.13 -11.60
C ILE A 95 10.76 -0.14 -11.76
N THR A 96 11.44 0.65 -10.95
CA THR A 96 12.90 0.64 -10.82
C THR A 96 13.30 0.00 -9.49
N GLN A 97 14.23 -0.95 -9.54
CA GLN A 97 14.85 -1.53 -8.35
C GLN A 97 16.11 -0.74 -7.97
N GLY A 98 16.33 -0.51 -6.68
CA GLY A 98 17.52 0.22 -6.22
C GLY A 98 17.68 0.32 -4.72
N SER A 99 18.57 1.24 -4.32
CA SER A 99 18.91 1.50 -2.92
C SER A 99 19.09 2.99 -2.64
N PHE A 100 18.85 3.36 -1.39
CA PHE A 100 19.17 4.69 -0.86
C PHE A 100 20.50 4.65 -0.13
N SER A 101 21.28 5.72 -0.28
CA SER A 101 22.54 5.90 0.45
C SER A 101 22.71 7.34 0.91
N TRP A 102 23.36 7.54 2.04
CA TRP A 102 23.80 8.87 2.45
C TRP A 102 24.93 9.35 1.54
N HIS A 103 24.91 10.64 1.20
CA HIS A 103 25.93 11.26 0.37
C HIS A 103 27.31 11.07 1.00
N ASN A 104 28.23 10.48 0.23
CA ASN A 104 29.59 10.12 0.67
C ASN A 104 29.63 9.17 1.88
N GLY A 105 28.55 8.45 2.17
CA GLY A 105 28.44 7.58 3.35
C GLY A 105 28.33 8.32 4.68
N ILE A 106 28.21 9.65 4.66
CA ILE A 106 28.15 10.48 5.87
C ILE A 106 26.69 10.53 6.33
N LYS A 107 26.40 9.86 7.45
CA LYS A 107 25.05 9.79 8.03
C LYS A 107 24.44 11.19 8.25
N ASP A 108 23.12 11.27 8.10
CA ASP A 108 22.33 12.49 8.32
C ASP A 108 22.59 13.65 7.34
N THR A 109 23.19 13.35 6.18
CA THR A 109 23.40 14.30 5.08
C THR A 109 22.31 14.17 4.00
N LYS A 110 22.60 14.50 2.75
CA LYS A 110 21.66 14.29 1.63
C LYS A 110 21.58 12.79 1.32
N VAL A 111 20.39 12.26 1.10
CA VAL A 111 20.17 10.90 0.61
C VAL A 111 20.14 10.90 -0.92
N ILE A 112 20.73 9.86 -1.51
CA ILE A 112 20.83 9.62 -2.94
C ILE A 112 20.15 8.30 -3.26
N TRP A 113 19.33 8.30 -4.31
CA TRP A 113 18.80 7.08 -4.93
C TRP A 113 19.77 6.57 -5.99
N THR A 114 20.04 5.26 -6.01
CA THR A 114 20.84 4.60 -7.05
C THR A 114 20.10 3.35 -7.54
N PRO A 115 19.76 3.27 -8.84
CA PRO A 115 19.25 2.04 -9.43
C PRO A 115 20.28 0.91 -9.27
N ASP A 116 19.84 -0.22 -8.72
CA ASP A 116 20.67 -1.39 -8.44
C ASP A 116 19.81 -2.65 -8.41
N LYS A 117 20.18 -3.65 -9.21
CA LYS A 117 19.51 -4.96 -9.25
C LYS A 117 19.65 -5.76 -7.95
N ARG A 118 20.58 -5.38 -7.08
CA ARG A 118 20.75 -5.93 -5.73
C ARG A 118 20.02 -5.12 -4.66
N GLY A 119 19.42 -4.00 -5.06
CA GLY A 119 18.63 -3.14 -4.20
C GLY A 119 17.42 -3.85 -3.60
N ARG A 120 16.99 -3.41 -2.43
CA ARG A 120 15.80 -3.96 -1.74
C ARG A 120 14.54 -3.14 -1.96
N PHE A 121 14.67 -1.97 -2.59
CA PHE A 121 13.56 -1.07 -2.87
C PHE A 121 13.10 -1.23 -4.30
N PHE A 122 11.79 -1.27 -4.48
CA PHE A 122 11.10 -1.17 -5.75
C PHE A 122 10.32 0.14 -5.74
N VAL A 123 10.56 1.00 -6.73
CA VAL A 123 9.89 2.31 -6.82
C VAL A 123 9.27 2.51 -8.19
N SER A 124 8.04 3.03 -8.23
CA SER A 124 7.38 3.46 -9.48
C SER A 124 7.49 4.97 -9.71
N TRP A 125 7.83 5.74 -8.67
CA TRP A 125 7.99 7.18 -8.78
C TRP A 125 9.16 7.70 -7.94
N LEU A 126 9.92 8.61 -8.56
CA LEU A 126 10.96 9.39 -7.91
C LEU A 126 10.58 10.87 -7.99
N PRO A 127 10.57 11.60 -6.86
CA PRO A 127 10.24 13.02 -6.84
C PRO A 127 11.28 13.84 -7.61
N GLU A 128 10.86 14.98 -8.13
CA GLU A 128 11.77 15.97 -8.71
C GLU A 128 12.79 16.47 -7.66
N MET A 129 13.90 17.02 -8.14
CA MET A 129 15.01 17.49 -7.29
C MET A 129 14.57 18.51 -6.23
N SER A 130 13.53 19.30 -6.53
CA SER A 130 12.94 20.31 -5.63
C SER A 130 12.18 19.72 -4.45
N LEU A 131 11.71 18.47 -4.58
CA LEU A 131 10.98 17.72 -3.56
C LEU A 131 11.90 16.75 -2.81
N GLN A 132 12.98 16.29 -3.43
CA GLN A 132 13.95 15.40 -2.79
C GLN A 132 14.62 16.03 -1.56
N ASN A 133 14.83 15.24 -0.50
CA ASN A 133 15.54 15.63 0.71
C ASN A 133 14.98 16.87 1.43
N LYS A 134 13.69 17.18 1.21
CA LYS A 134 13.02 18.29 1.90
C LYS A 134 12.81 17.97 3.37
N VAL A 135 13.69 18.51 4.21
CA VAL A 135 13.65 18.41 5.67
C VAL A 135 13.61 19.80 6.28
N THR A 136 12.66 20.06 7.16
CA THR A 136 12.57 21.33 7.92
C THR A 136 13.05 21.13 9.36
N ILE A 137 13.76 22.10 9.91
CA ILE A 137 14.24 22.04 11.29
C ILE A 137 13.41 23.00 12.14
N LYS A 138 12.77 22.48 13.20
CA LYS A 138 12.02 23.27 14.18
C LYS A 138 12.48 22.87 15.58
N ASN A 139 12.95 23.83 16.38
CA ASN A 139 13.44 23.60 17.75
C ASN A 139 14.47 22.44 17.85
N GLY A 140 15.44 22.40 16.92
CA GLY A 140 16.47 21.37 16.88
C GLY A 140 16.01 19.98 16.44
N ARG A 141 14.75 19.82 16.02
CA ARG A 141 14.19 18.55 15.51
C ARG A 141 13.89 18.66 14.03
N LYS A 142 14.12 17.55 13.31
CA LYS A 142 13.88 17.43 11.87
C LYS A 142 12.44 16.96 11.61
N TYR A 143 11.80 17.59 10.62
CA TYR A 143 10.43 17.33 10.19
C TYR A 143 10.36 17.12 8.67
N PRO A 144 9.43 16.28 8.19
CA PRO A 144 9.22 16.08 6.76
C PRO A 144 8.71 17.37 6.09
N GLY A 145 9.27 17.74 4.94
CA GLY A 145 8.84 18.90 4.17
C GLY A 145 7.67 18.61 3.22
N ASN A 146 7.43 17.35 2.89
CA ASN A 146 6.45 16.89 1.90
C ASN A 146 5.29 16.10 2.55
N GLU A 147 4.94 16.38 3.81
CA GLU A 147 3.78 15.73 4.48
C GLU A 147 2.46 15.92 3.71
N HIS A 148 2.34 16.96 2.89
CA HIS A 148 1.15 17.21 2.05
C HIS A 148 1.05 16.25 0.85
N ILE A 149 2.16 15.65 0.40
CA ILE A 149 2.19 14.79 -0.78
C ILE A 149 1.85 13.34 -0.43
N GLY A 150 2.36 12.83 0.68
CA GLY A 150 2.20 11.41 1.03
C GLY A 150 2.81 11.04 2.37
N SER A 151 2.76 9.74 2.67
CA SER A 151 3.27 9.16 3.90
C SER A 151 3.77 7.74 3.66
N PHE A 152 4.59 7.24 4.57
CA PHE A 152 5.03 5.86 4.64
C PHE A 152 4.27 5.07 5.71
N GLY A 153 4.12 3.77 5.50
CA GLY A 153 3.70 2.80 6.51
C GLY A 153 4.76 1.72 6.67
N CYS A 154 5.02 1.27 7.89
CA CYS A 154 6.08 0.30 8.16
C CYS A 154 5.69 -0.72 9.23
N ASP A 155 5.87 -2.00 8.89
CA ASP A 155 5.95 -3.09 9.85
C ASP A 155 7.43 -3.39 10.12
N SER A 156 7.84 -3.18 11.36
CA SER A 156 9.22 -3.38 11.76
C SER A 156 9.41 -4.77 12.34
N TYR A 157 10.64 -5.25 12.36
CA TYR A 157 10.98 -6.51 13.02
C TYR A 157 12.15 -6.29 13.99
N ASP A 158 12.15 -7.07 15.07
CA ASP A 158 13.24 -7.10 16.02
C ASP A 158 13.93 -8.46 15.96
N ILE A 159 15.21 -8.45 15.58
CA ILE A 159 16.09 -9.62 15.68
C ILE A 159 16.56 -9.73 17.14
N SER A 160 15.70 -10.20 18.04
CA SER A 160 16.08 -10.41 19.45
C SER A 160 16.17 -11.90 19.85
N GLY A 161 16.14 -12.82 18.89
CA GLY A 161 16.39 -14.24 19.16
C GLY A 161 16.59 -15.05 17.88
N VAL A 162 17.29 -16.19 18.00
CA VAL A 162 17.37 -17.21 16.96
C VAL A 162 15.99 -17.83 16.84
N VAL A 163 15.16 -17.28 15.95
CA VAL A 163 13.82 -17.83 15.70
C VAL A 163 14.00 -19.12 14.93
N VAL A 164 13.58 -20.25 15.51
CA VAL A 164 13.49 -21.52 14.79
C VAL A 164 12.39 -21.36 13.74
N GLY A 165 12.78 -21.09 12.48
CA GLY A 165 11.89 -20.84 11.36
C GLY A 165 12.21 -19.55 10.57
N LYS A 166 11.57 -19.38 9.40
CA LYS A 166 11.68 -18.15 8.59
C LYS A 166 10.85 -17.05 9.26
N GLY A 167 11.44 -16.34 10.23
CA GLY A 167 10.78 -15.19 10.88
C GLY A 167 10.43 -14.07 9.88
N SER A 168 9.43 -13.25 10.22
CA SER A 168 8.84 -12.24 9.32
C SER A 168 9.85 -11.18 8.85
N ASN A 169 9.58 -10.58 7.70
CA ASN A 169 10.41 -9.55 7.09
C ASN A 169 10.10 -8.17 7.68
N GLY A 170 11.03 -7.23 7.50
CA GLY A 170 10.68 -5.82 7.62
C GLY A 170 10.02 -5.34 6.34
N SER A 171 8.95 -4.57 6.47
CA SER A 171 8.24 -4.00 5.32
C SER A 171 8.05 -2.50 5.44
N LEU A 172 8.11 -1.82 4.30
CA LEU A 172 7.89 -0.38 4.17
C LEU A 172 7.17 -0.12 2.85
N HIS A 173 6.09 0.66 2.93
CA HIS A 173 5.34 1.13 1.76
C HIS A 173 5.25 2.64 1.76
N GLY A 174 5.54 3.26 0.61
CA GLY A 174 5.29 4.67 0.37
C GLY A 174 4.02 4.86 -0.45
N MET A 175 3.12 5.72 0.02
CA MET A 175 1.88 6.03 -0.67
C MET A 175 1.67 7.55 -0.76
N THR A 176 1.36 8.06 -1.94
CA THR A 176 0.90 9.45 -2.09
C THR A 176 -0.56 9.55 -1.69
N LYS A 177 -1.01 10.76 -1.36
CA LYS A 177 -2.42 11.11 -1.23
C LYS A 177 -2.76 12.16 -2.27
N PHE A 178 -4.03 12.54 -2.35
CA PHE A 178 -4.41 13.69 -3.15
C PHE A 178 -3.50 14.89 -2.86
N ASN A 179 -2.83 15.39 -3.89
CA ASN A 179 -1.89 16.48 -3.82
C ASN A 179 -1.97 17.32 -5.10
N MET A 180 -1.43 18.54 -5.05
CA MET A 180 -1.43 19.48 -6.18
C MET A 180 -0.03 19.66 -6.79
N ASP A 181 0.94 18.89 -6.32
CA ASP A 181 2.32 18.92 -6.80
C ASP A 181 2.47 18.00 -8.02
N ASN A 182 3.64 18.03 -8.67
CA ASN A 182 3.98 17.07 -9.71
C ASN A 182 4.35 15.70 -9.11
N ALA A 183 3.37 15.06 -8.47
CA ALA A 183 3.49 13.74 -7.88
C ALA A 183 2.24 12.90 -8.18
N PRO A 184 2.37 11.57 -8.28
CA PRO A 184 1.22 10.68 -8.42
C PRO A 184 0.21 10.90 -7.30
N SER A 185 -1.08 10.64 -7.54
CA SER A 185 -2.13 10.89 -6.56
C SER A 185 -2.81 9.60 -6.12
N ASN A 186 -2.78 9.34 -4.81
CA ASN A 186 -3.34 8.12 -4.21
C ASN A 186 -2.70 6.82 -4.74
N GLU A 187 -1.41 6.85 -5.05
CA GLU A 187 -0.68 5.70 -5.60
C GLU A 187 0.38 5.21 -4.61
N PHE A 188 0.54 3.88 -4.55
CA PHE A 188 1.74 3.31 -3.96
C PHE A 188 2.92 3.53 -4.90
N PHE A 189 3.98 4.15 -4.37
CA PHE A 189 5.17 4.50 -5.15
C PHE A 189 6.43 3.77 -4.73
N LEU A 190 6.44 3.12 -3.57
CA LEU A 190 7.59 2.41 -3.03
C LEU A 190 7.15 1.15 -2.28
N GLU A 191 7.78 0.03 -2.58
CA GLU A 191 7.71 -1.23 -1.83
C GLU A 191 9.12 -1.64 -1.38
N TYR A 192 9.23 -2.01 -0.12
CA TYR A 192 10.38 -2.68 0.46
C TYR A 192 9.85 -3.82 1.32
N ILE A 193 10.27 -5.05 1.05
CA ILE A 193 9.94 -6.24 1.86
C ILE A 193 11.18 -7.11 1.92
N ALA A 194 11.92 -7.05 3.01
CA ALA A 194 13.16 -7.80 3.17
C ALA A 194 13.60 -7.93 4.63
N ARG A 195 14.50 -8.89 4.89
CA ARG A 195 15.14 -9.10 6.18
C ARG A 195 16.66 -8.94 6.08
N PRO A 196 17.20 -7.72 6.18
CA PRO A 196 18.63 -7.48 6.29
C PRO A 196 19.29 -8.25 7.44
N GLN A 197 20.62 -8.38 7.34
CA GLN A 197 21.45 -9.09 8.32
C GLN A 197 21.31 -8.54 9.75
N THR A 198 21.08 -7.24 9.89
CA THR A 198 20.87 -6.58 11.18
C THR A 198 19.64 -5.69 11.10
N ALA A 199 18.96 -5.49 12.22
CA ALA A 199 17.80 -4.59 12.29
C ALA A 199 18.22 -3.13 12.04
N GLU A 200 19.45 -2.78 12.41
CA GLU A 200 20.04 -1.45 12.19
C GLU A 200 20.15 -1.10 10.70
N ILE A 201 20.49 -2.05 9.83
CA ILE A 201 20.48 -1.83 8.38
C ILE A 201 19.07 -1.44 7.92
N PHE A 202 18.06 -2.22 8.34
CA PHE A 202 16.66 -1.93 8.02
C PHE A 202 16.24 -0.54 8.54
N PHE A 203 16.60 -0.19 9.77
CA PHE A 203 16.24 1.12 10.35
C PHE A 203 16.86 2.29 9.58
N GLU A 204 18.11 2.15 9.13
CA GLU A 204 18.76 3.18 8.31
C GLU A 204 18.16 3.29 6.91
N GLU A 205 17.85 2.15 6.28
CA GLU A 205 17.21 2.13 4.97
C GLU A 205 15.83 2.80 4.99
N VAL A 206 15.02 2.50 6.00
CA VAL A 206 13.73 3.15 6.23
C VAL A 206 13.90 4.64 6.46
N LEU A 207 14.84 5.05 7.32
CA LEU A 207 15.11 6.47 7.59
C LEU A 207 15.54 7.21 6.31
N MET A 208 16.44 6.62 5.51
CA MET A 208 16.90 7.21 4.26
C MET A 208 15.75 7.38 3.26
N ALA A 209 14.86 6.39 3.12
CA ALA A 209 13.69 6.52 2.27
C ALA A 209 12.79 7.68 2.72
N CYS A 210 12.46 7.77 4.01
CA CYS A 210 11.65 8.88 4.53
C CYS A 210 12.30 10.25 4.29
N VAL A 211 13.63 10.35 4.48
CA VAL A 211 14.38 11.58 4.26
C VAL A 211 14.44 11.96 2.78
N PHE A 212 14.70 11.00 1.89
CA PHE A 212 14.78 11.23 0.45
C PHE A 212 13.46 11.78 -0.10
N TYR A 213 12.33 11.17 0.26
CA TYR A 213 11.01 11.66 -0.16
C TYR A 213 10.51 12.84 0.66
N GLY A 214 11.14 13.14 1.80
CA GLY A 214 10.72 14.20 2.71
C GLY A 214 9.33 13.96 3.31
N MET A 215 8.90 12.70 3.45
CA MET A 215 7.55 12.33 3.89
C MET A 215 7.55 11.68 5.28
N PRO A 216 6.48 11.86 6.08
CA PRO A 216 6.32 11.20 7.37
C PRO A 216 6.12 9.69 7.27
N ILE A 217 6.23 8.99 8.39
CA ILE A 217 6.02 7.55 8.51
C ILE A 217 5.08 7.20 9.68
N LEU A 218 4.21 6.21 9.50
CA LEU A 218 3.45 5.56 10.56
C LEU A 218 4.00 4.13 10.75
N CYS A 219 4.53 3.86 11.94
CA CYS A 219 5.09 2.56 12.29
C CYS A 219 4.29 1.91 13.42
N GLU A 220 4.30 0.57 13.46
CA GLU A 220 3.90 -0.17 14.65
C GLU A 220 4.78 0.21 15.86
N ASN A 221 4.18 0.45 17.02
CA ASN A 221 4.90 0.86 18.22
C ASN A 221 5.22 -0.28 19.21
N ASN A 222 4.73 -1.51 18.97
CA ASN A 222 5.05 -2.67 19.81
C ASN A 222 6.54 -3.08 19.72
N LYS A 223 7.19 -2.78 18.59
CA LYS A 223 8.63 -2.97 18.34
C LYS A 223 9.30 -1.59 18.22
N PRO A 224 9.56 -0.89 19.34
CA PRO A 224 9.85 0.55 19.31
C PRO A 224 11.26 0.90 18.85
N ARG A 225 12.13 -0.08 18.54
CA ARG A 225 13.54 0.18 18.20
C ARG A 225 13.70 1.06 16.96
N LEU A 226 12.86 0.89 15.94
CA LEU A 226 12.82 1.80 14.79
C LEU A 226 12.46 3.23 15.22
N LEU A 227 11.45 3.39 16.09
CA LEU A 227 11.02 4.70 16.58
C LEU A 227 12.10 5.39 17.42
N TYR A 228 12.82 4.61 18.24
CA TYR A 228 13.98 5.11 18.98
C TYR A 228 15.12 5.52 18.04
N HIS A 229 15.37 4.78 16.96
CA HIS A 229 16.36 5.14 15.94
C HIS A 229 16.04 6.52 15.34
N PHE A 230 14.79 6.73 14.93
CA PHE A 230 14.31 8.04 14.44
C PHE A 230 14.51 9.14 15.49
N LYS A 231 14.07 8.90 16.74
CA LYS A 231 14.16 9.89 17.82
C LYS A 231 15.60 10.27 18.13
N ASN A 232 16.47 9.28 18.34
CA ASN A 232 17.86 9.48 18.76
C ASN A 232 18.67 10.20 17.67
N ARG A 233 18.27 10.07 16.40
CA ARG A 233 18.88 10.76 15.26
C ARG A 233 18.27 12.15 14.98
N GLY A 234 17.34 12.61 15.81
CA GLY A 234 16.68 13.92 15.67
C GLY A 234 15.49 13.95 14.70
N TYR A 235 15.09 12.79 14.15
CA TYR A 235 13.99 12.61 13.21
C TYR A 235 12.66 12.24 13.87
N ARG A 236 12.50 12.51 15.17
CA ARG A 236 11.20 12.28 15.86
C ARG A 236 10.03 12.93 15.12
N GLY A 237 10.22 14.07 14.45
CA GLY A 237 9.18 14.76 13.68
C GLY A 237 8.67 13.99 12.44
N PHE A 238 9.42 12.99 11.96
CA PHE A 238 8.98 12.11 10.87
C PHE A 238 8.02 11.02 11.34
N SER A 239 8.17 10.56 12.59
CA SER A 239 7.27 9.58 13.17
C SER A 239 5.92 10.20 13.48
N THR A 240 4.89 9.78 12.77
CA THR A 240 3.52 10.25 12.99
C THR A 240 2.93 9.60 14.23
N ASN A 241 2.04 10.32 14.90
CA ASN A 241 1.21 9.71 15.92
C ASN A 241 0.05 8.99 15.24
N ARG A 242 -0.50 7.98 15.92
CA ARG A 242 -1.71 7.27 15.48
C ARG A 242 -2.83 8.23 15.03
N PRO A 243 -3.47 7.98 13.88
CA PRO A 243 -4.46 8.89 13.27
C PRO A 243 -5.80 8.92 14.02
N ASP A 244 -6.13 7.87 14.77
CA ASP A 244 -7.41 7.65 15.45
C ASP A 244 -7.55 8.39 16.78
N LYS A 245 -6.46 8.94 17.33
CA LYS A 245 -6.48 9.67 18.62
C LYS A 245 -5.94 11.08 18.47
N THR A 246 -6.63 12.02 19.13
CA THR A 246 -6.12 13.37 19.29
C THR A 246 -4.89 13.40 20.20
N PHE A 247 -3.98 14.33 19.95
CA PHE A 247 -2.70 14.43 20.65
C PHE A 247 -2.82 14.40 22.19
N ASN A 248 -3.84 15.05 22.74
CA ASN A 248 -4.05 15.12 24.19
C ASN A 248 -4.35 13.75 24.82
N LYS A 249 -5.02 12.87 24.06
CA LYS A 249 -5.43 11.51 24.49
C LYS A 249 -4.32 10.46 24.30
N LEU A 250 -3.18 10.83 23.75
CA LEU A 250 -2.03 9.94 23.59
C LEU A 250 -1.35 9.68 24.94
N SER A 251 -0.89 8.45 25.12
CA SER A 251 -0.01 8.05 26.22
C SER A 251 1.33 8.81 26.17
N LYS A 252 2.09 8.75 27.27
CA LYS A 252 3.42 9.38 27.34
C LYS A 252 4.34 8.84 26.26
N THR A 253 4.37 7.52 26.05
CA THR A 253 5.19 6.85 25.04
C THR A 253 4.77 7.23 23.62
N GLU A 254 3.46 7.26 23.32
CA GLU A 254 2.96 7.69 22.00
C GLU A 254 3.33 9.16 21.72
N LYS A 255 3.25 10.05 22.71
CA LYS A 255 3.72 11.44 22.57
C LYS A 255 5.23 11.51 22.32
N GLU A 256 5.99 10.67 23.00
CA GLU A 256 7.45 10.67 22.95
C GLU A 256 8.01 10.08 21.65
N LEU A 257 7.42 9.01 21.12
CA LEU A 257 7.95 8.22 19.99
C LEU A 257 7.08 8.25 18.74
N GLY A 258 5.77 8.39 18.90
CA GLY A 258 4.79 8.25 17.82
C GLY A 258 4.37 6.79 17.61
N GLY A 259 3.95 6.48 16.39
CA GLY A 259 3.48 5.17 15.99
C GLY A 259 2.05 4.85 16.41
N ILE A 260 1.65 3.61 16.13
CA ILE A 260 0.33 3.06 16.43
C ILE A 260 0.47 1.64 17.02
N PRO A 261 -0.31 1.27 18.04
CA PRO A 261 -0.33 -0.11 18.53
C PRO A 261 -1.05 -1.02 17.56
N ASN A 262 -0.48 -2.20 17.30
CA ASN A 262 -1.04 -3.17 16.35
C ASN A 262 -1.92 -4.25 17.01
N SER A 263 -2.11 -4.17 18.34
CA SER A 263 -2.76 -5.22 19.14
C SER A 263 -4.25 -5.00 19.40
N SER A 264 -4.73 -3.75 19.41
CA SER A 264 -6.13 -3.44 19.69
C SER A 264 -7.04 -3.82 18.52
N GLU A 265 -8.15 -4.48 18.82
CA GLU A 265 -9.11 -4.96 17.82
C GLU A 265 -9.61 -3.83 16.91
N ASP A 266 -9.96 -2.67 17.47
CA ASP A 266 -10.37 -1.49 16.71
C ASP A 266 -9.34 -1.05 15.66
N VAL A 267 -8.05 -1.17 15.99
CA VAL A 267 -6.96 -0.82 15.05
C VAL A 267 -6.82 -1.87 13.96
N LYS A 268 -7.01 -3.16 14.28
CA LYS A 268 -6.99 -4.23 13.28
C LYS A 268 -8.12 -4.06 12.27
N GLN A 269 -9.33 -3.77 12.76
CA GLN A 269 -10.50 -3.52 11.91
C GLN A 269 -10.30 -2.25 11.08
N SER A 270 -9.84 -1.15 11.69
CA SER A 270 -9.56 0.09 10.97
C SER A 270 -8.49 -0.08 9.89
N HIS A 271 -7.47 -0.90 10.15
CA HIS A 271 -6.41 -1.25 9.21
C HIS A 271 -6.95 -2.06 8.03
N ALA A 272 -7.75 -3.09 8.31
CA ALA A 272 -8.40 -3.89 7.28
C ALA A 272 -9.35 -3.06 6.41
N SER A 273 -10.23 -2.25 7.02
CA SER A 273 -11.14 -1.36 6.29
C SER A 273 -10.41 -0.30 5.46
N ALA A 274 -9.21 0.14 5.90
CA ALA A 274 -8.39 1.06 5.12
C ALA A 274 -7.91 0.41 3.81
N ILE A 275 -7.42 -0.83 3.89
CA ILE A 275 -6.98 -1.60 2.73
C ILE A 275 -8.16 -1.90 1.81
N GLU A 276 -9.26 -2.40 2.36
CA GLU A 276 -10.48 -2.70 1.61
C GLU A 276 -10.99 -1.45 0.86
N SER A 277 -11.08 -0.31 1.53
CA SER A 277 -11.50 0.94 0.89
C SER A 277 -10.53 1.40 -0.20
N TYR A 278 -9.23 1.16 -0.03
CA TYR A 278 -8.24 1.48 -1.05
C TYR A 278 -8.40 0.57 -2.29
N ILE A 279 -8.56 -0.74 -2.08
CA ILE A 279 -8.78 -1.71 -3.15
C ILE A 279 -10.02 -1.33 -3.97
N GLU A 280 -11.12 -1.02 -3.29
CA GLU A 280 -12.36 -0.65 -3.97
C GLU A 280 -12.20 0.59 -4.86
N LYS A 281 -11.40 1.56 -4.43
CA LYS A 281 -11.23 2.84 -5.12
C LYS A 281 -10.14 2.84 -6.19
N HIS A 282 -9.05 2.09 -5.98
CA HIS A 282 -7.78 2.31 -6.72
C HIS A 282 -7.17 1.04 -7.33
N VAL A 283 -7.77 -0.13 -7.14
CA VAL A 283 -7.25 -1.42 -7.65
C VAL A 283 -8.29 -2.05 -8.59
N GLY A 284 -7.82 -2.63 -9.70
CA GLY A 284 -8.70 -3.29 -10.67
C GLY A 284 -9.59 -2.31 -11.43
N LEU A 285 -10.57 -2.86 -12.16
CA LEU A 285 -11.59 -2.06 -12.86
C LEU A 285 -12.71 -1.64 -11.92
N ASP A 286 -13.30 -0.47 -12.16
CA ASP A 286 -14.49 0.00 -11.46
C ASP A 286 -15.76 -0.22 -12.29
N LEU A 287 -16.23 -1.47 -12.32
CA LEU A 287 -17.39 -1.89 -13.12
C LEU A 287 -18.69 -1.16 -12.75
N VAL A 288 -18.78 -0.60 -11.54
CA VAL A 288 -19.97 0.10 -11.03
C VAL A 288 -19.86 1.62 -11.24
N GLN A 289 -18.73 2.12 -11.74
CA GLN A 289 -18.46 3.54 -11.98
C GLN A 289 -18.69 4.43 -10.74
N ASN A 290 -18.34 3.92 -9.56
CA ASN A 290 -18.54 4.64 -8.31
C ASN A 290 -17.43 5.67 -8.04
N TYR A 291 -16.23 5.41 -8.56
CA TYR A 291 -15.00 6.11 -8.23
C TYR A 291 -14.15 6.47 -9.46
N ARG A 292 -14.14 5.61 -10.48
CA ARG A 292 -13.36 5.76 -11.72
C ARG A 292 -14.20 5.38 -12.94
N ASP A 293 -13.73 5.77 -14.12
CA ASP A 293 -14.34 5.33 -15.37
C ASP A 293 -14.19 3.81 -15.51
N SER A 294 -15.21 3.13 -16.03
CA SER A 294 -15.26 1.65 -16.06
C SER A 294 -14.14 1.01 -16.85
N ASP A 295 -13.57 1.76 -17.80
CA ASP A 295 -12.52 1.30 -18.70
C ASP A 295 -11.11 1.61 -18.14
N GLU A 296 -11.02 2.32 -17.01
CA GLU A 296 -9.76 2.72 -16.39
C GLU A 296 -9.28 1.69 -15.36
N MET A 297 -8.11 1.11 -15.61
CA MET A 297 -7.47 0.18 -14.68
C MET A 297 -6.84 0.92 -13.49
N GLY A 298 -6.83 0.27 -12.33
CA GLY A 298 -6.18 0.77 -11.14
C GLY A 298 -4.67 0.89 -11.30
N VAL A 299 -4.05 1.69 -10.44
CA VAL A 299 -2.59 1.90 -10.43
C VAL A 299 -2.01 1.30 -9.16
N MET A 300 -1.64 0.01 -9.25
CA MET A 300 -0.94 -0.70 -8.18
C MET A 300 0.03 -1.70 -8.80
N TYR A 301 1.28 -1.27 -9.02
CA TYR A 301 2.29 -2.07 -9.72
C TYR A 301 2.93 -3.18 -8.85
N PHE A 302 2.78 -3.11 -7.52
CA PHE A 302 3.49 -4.00 -6.60
C PHE A 302 2.76 -5.34 -6.42
N GLN A 303 3.13 -6.31 -7.26
CA GLN A 303 2.53 -7.64 -7.30
C GLN A 303 2.60 -8.39 -5.97
N ARG A 304 3.73 -8.32 -5.24
CA ARG A 304 3.88 -8.97 -3.93
C ARG A 304 2.84 -8.48 -2.93
N THR A 305 2.55 -7.18 -2.93
CA THR A 305 1.51 -6.62 -2.07
C THR A 305 0.11 -7.07 -2.49
N LEU A 306 -0.18 -7.15 -3.80
CA LEU A 306 -1.46 -7.67 -4.30
C LEU A 306 -1.68 -9.13 -3.89
N GLU A 307 -0.65 -9.98 -4.03
CA GLU A 307 -0.70 -11.38 -3.60
C GLU A 307 -0.86 -11.55 -2.08
N ASP A 308 -0.21 -10.68 -1.31
CA ASP A 308 -0.31 -10.66 0.16
C ASP A 308 -1.71 -10.22 0.61
N TRP A 309 -2.30 -9.22 -0.06
CA TRP A 309 -3.70 -8.83 0.15
C TRP A 309 -4.68 -9.95 -0.22
N ALA A 310 -4.48 -10.65 -1.34
CA ALA A 310 -5.37 -11.75 -1.74
C ALA A 310 -5.47 -12.85 -0.68
N LYS A 311 -4.38 -13.09 0.06
CA LYS A 311 -4.28 -14.16 1.08
C LYS A 311 -4.51 -13.65 2.50
N PHE A 312 -4.77 -12.36 2.69
CA PHE A 312 -4.77 -11.72 3.99
C PHE A 312 -5.81 -12.32 4.95
N ASP A 313 -5.33 -12.76 6.12
CA ASP A 313 -6.17 -13.22 7.24
C ASP A 313 -6.03 -12.28 8.43
N ILE A 314 -7.14 -11.65 8.82
CA ILE A 314 -7.21 -10.71 9.94
C ILE A 314 -6.83 -11.35 11.28
N ASN A 315 -7.01 -12.67 11.43
CA ASN A 315 -6.64 -13.40 12.64
C ASN A 315 -5.15 -13.74 12.67
N ASN A 316 -4.49 -13.86 11.51
CA ASN A 316 -3.10 -14.30 11.38
C ASN A 316 -2.22 -13.29 10.61
N ARG A 317 -2.26 -12.04 11.06
CA ARG A 317 -1.60 -10.88 10.43
C ARG A 317 -0.08 -10.94 10.35
N THR A 318 0.59 -11.75 11.18
CA THR A 318 2.05 -11.81 11.27
C THR A 318 2.73 -12.44 10.06
N LYS A 319 1.97 -13.09 9.18
CA LYS A 319 2.48 -13.65 7.92
C LYS A 319 2.43 -12.66 6.76
N PHE A 320 1.72 -11.55 6.92
CA PHE A 320 1.31 -10.64 5.85
C PHE A 320 2.01 -9.29 5.97
N ASP A 321 3.35 -9.31 5.98
CA ASP A 321 4.18 -8.13 6.24
C ASP A 321 3.81 -6.96 5.29
N ALA A 322 3.51 -7.26 4.02
CA ALA A 322 3.17 -6.25 3.02
C ALA A 322 1.81 -5.60 3.31
N SER A 323 0.82 -6.39 3.70
CA SER A 323 -0.50 -5.90 4.11
C SER A 323 -0.40 -4.98 5.32
N ILE A 324 0.45 -5.31 6.31
CA ILE A 324 0.60 -4.48 7.50
C ILE A 324 1.17 -3.10 7.13
N SER A 325 2.31 -3.05 6.45
CA SER A 325 2.94 -1.78 6.07
C SER A 325 2.09 -0.97 5.09
N SER A 326 1.45 -1.59 4.11
CA SER A 326 0.63 -0.89 3.13
C SER A 326 -0.65 -0.31 3.75
N GLY A 327 -1.34 -1.05 4.63
CA GLY A 327 -2.48 -0.51 5.38
C GLY A 327 -2.07 0.62 6.34
N LEU A 328 -0.90 0.56 6.97
CA LEU A 328 -0.38 1.67 7.77
C LEU A 328 -0.13 2.93 6.92
N ALA A 329 0.35 2.78 5.69
CA ALA A 329 0.56 3.91 4.77
C ALA A 329 -0.77 4.57 4.40
N ILE A 330 -1.80 3.77 4.11
CA ILE A 330 -3.16 4.25 3.82
C ILE A 330 -3.73 5.00 5.02
N MET A 331 -3.66 4.40 6.22
CA MET A 331 -4.13 5.04 7.46
C MET A 331 -3.41 6.37 7.74
N ALA A 332 -2.09 6.45 7.46
CA ALA A 332 -1.31 7.66 7.64
C ALA A 332 -1.74 8.81 6.71
N ASN A 333 -2.20 8.48 5.49
CA ASN A 333 -2.74 9.44 4.53
C ASN A 333 -4.19 9.86 4.85
N GLN A 334 -4.95 8.98 5.50
CA GLN A 334 -6.38 9.16 5.79
C GLN A 334 -6.68 9.69 7.21
N LYS A 335 -5.74 10.41 7.86
CA LYS A 335 -5.89 10.96 9.23
C LYS A 335 -7.26 11.62 9.53
N HIS A 336 -7.85 12.28 8.53
CA HIS A 336 -9.12 12.99 8.66
C HIS A 336 -10.34 12.06 8.85
N LEU A 337 -10.32 10.84 8.29
CA LEU A 337 -11.41 9.87 8.43
C LEU A 337 -11.51 9.30 9.85
N TYR A 338 -10.38 9.24 10.55
CA TYR A 338 -10.30 8.67 11.90
C TYR A 338 -10.34 9.72 13.02
N THR A 339 -10.35 11.01 12.67
CA THR A 339 -10.43 12.07 13.67
C THR A 339 -11.86 12.13 14.20
N PRO A 340 -12.12 11.92 15.51
CA PRO A 340 -13.46 11.98 16.05
C PRO A 340 -14.12 13.32 15.71
N ALA A 341 -15.33 13.29 15.16
CA ALA A 341 -16.10 14.50 14.93
C ALA A 341 -16.17 15.29 16.23
N LYS A 342 -15.62 16.51 16.23
CA LYS A 342 -15.81 17.41 17.36
C LYS A 342 -17.29 17.75 17.37
N GLU A 343 -18.04 17.17 18.30
CA GLU A 343 -19.32 17.76 18.69
C GLU A 343 -19.01 19.20 19.07
N LYS A 344 -19.42 20.15 18.23
CA LYS A 344 -19.37 21.56 18.58
C LYS A 344 -20.25 21.66 19.80
N SER A 345 -19.66 21.83 20.98
CA SER A 345 -20.43 22.24 22.13
C SER A 345 -21.18 23.48 21.70
N LYS A 346 -22.51 23.43 21.75
CA LYS A 346 -23.33 24.64 21.64
C LYS A 346 -22.93 25.48 22.85
N ILE A 347 -21.92 26.33 22.69
CA ILE A 347 -21.61 27.33 23.69
C ILE A 347 -22.85 28.21 23.70
N SER A 348 -23.71 28.01 24.69
CA SER A 348 -24.80 28.94 25.00
C SER A 348 -24.14 30.18 25.59
N ILE A 349 -23.68 31.07 24.72
CA ILE A 349 -23.21 32.39 25.13
C ILE A 349 -24.45 33.18 25.54
N ASN A 350 -24.79 33.15 26.83
CA ASN A 350 -25.78 34.07 27.37
C ASN A 350 -25.13 35.45 27.44
N PHE A 351 -25.35 36.26 26.41
CA PHE A 351 -25.01 37.68 26.46
C PHE A 351 -25.88 38.36 27.52
N ALA A 352 -25.25 38.93 28.55
CA ALA A 352 -25.94 39.79 29.49
C ALA A 352 -26.55 40.97 28.71
N ARG A 353 -27.88 41.09 28.73
CA ARG A 353 -28.58 42.24 28.17
C ARG A 353 -28.63 43.32 29.25
N TYR A 354 -28.34 44.56 28.87
CA TYR A 354 -28.41 45.71 29.77
C TYR A 354 -29.53 46.64 29.32
N ASN A 355 -30.28 47.17 30.28
CA ASN A 355 -31.26 48.24 30.05
C ASN A 355 -30.57 49.59 30.25
N ASN A 356 -30.49 50.38 29.18
CA ASN A 356 -29.81 51.69 29.16
C ASN A 356 -30.79 52.88 29.13
N LYS A 357 -32.01 52.72 29.66
CA LYS A 357 -33.02 53.79 29.64
C LYS A 357 -32.77 54.93 30.63
N ASN A 358 -31.93 54.71 31.66
CA ASN A 358 -31.62 55.72 32.69
C ASN A 358 -30.12 56.04 32.70
N SER A 359 -29.71 57.04 33.50
CA SER A 359 -28.33 57.51 33.65
C SER A 359 -27.32 56.48 34.18
N VAL A 360 -27.77 55.27 34.53
CA VAL A 360 -26.93 54.14 34.95
C VAL A 360 -27.43 52.86 34.29
N SER A 361 -26.53 52.12 33.63
CA SER A 361 -26.83 50.84 33.00
C SER A 361 -27.20 49.77 34.04
N GLN A 362 -28.36 49.13 33.88
CA GLN A 362 -28.80 48.05 34.76
C GLN A 362 -28.82 46.71 34.03
N LEU A 363 -28.30 45.66 34.68
CA LEU A 363 -28.28 44.29 34.17
C LEU A 363 -29.71 43.72 34.16
N LEU A 364 -30.17 43.22 33.01
CA LEU A 364 -31.43 42.47 32.95
C LEU A 364 -31.15 41.04 33.42
N ASN A 365 -31.43 40.74 34.68
CA ASN A 365 -31.34 39.37 35.19
C ASN A 365 -32.61 38.59 34.83
N LYS A 366 -32.40 37.53 34.02
CA LYS A 366 -33.32 36.48 33.52
C LYS A 366 -34.77 36.87 33.26
#